data_AF-A0A4V1D3Z1-F1
#
_entry.id   AF-A0A4V1D3Z1-F1
#
_cell.length_a   1.000
_cell.length_b   1.000
_cell.length_c   1.000
_cell.angle_alpha   90.00
_cell.angle_beta   90.00
_cell.angle_gamma   90.00
#
_symmetry.space_group_name_H-M   'P 1'
#
loop_
_entity.id
_entity.type
_entity.pdbx_description
1 polymer ?
#
loop_
_entity_poly.entity_id
_entity_poly.type
_entity_poly.pdbx_seq_one_letter_code
_entity_poly.pdbx_strand_id
1 'polypeptide(L)'
;MPPSLNLSQSEPSAGAILPLLILGNGAPDESASDLSAAPAGSVYLDSTNLPSNDKIPALSILSYYDDTPPNGWFLLDGGAFEKDKYPVLAQKFPNGSLPDFRNRVARGAGNLISLGEVQEDAIQNITGTMTGIYCQLNNTGTGCFSQIKSGTGWIDLPYGNNGADTDTPPFKFDASGSVQTADETRVKSVGVNFIINAA
;
A
#
# COMPACT_ATOMS: atom_id res chain seq x y z
N MET A 1 15.55 46.58 23.76
CA MET A 1 14.58 45.79 24.56
C MET A 1 13.28 45.73 23.78
N PRO A 2 12.65 44.56 23.61
CA PRO A 2 11.31 44.50 23.01
C PRO A 2 10.30 45.13 23.99
N PRO A 3 9.21 45.73 23.50
CA PRO A 3 8.15 46.22 24.37
C PRO A 3 7.47 45.03 25.05
N SER A 4 7.37 45.07 26.37
CA SER A 4 6.60 44.12 27.15
C SER A 4 5.12 44.23 26.78
N LEU A 5 4.52 43.12 26.33
CA LEU A 5 3.06 43.04 26.18
C LEU A 5 2.42 43.25 27.55
N ASN A 6 1.71 44.36 27.71
CA ASN A 6 0.89 44.62 28.89
C ASN A 6 -0.39 43.79 28.78
N LEU A 7 -0.43 42.64 29.46
CA LEU A 7 -1.61 41.79 29.62
C LEU A 7 -2.43 42.24 30.84
N SER A 8 -2.69 43.54 31.00
CA SER A 8 -3.64 44.00 32.03
C SER A 8 -5.07 43.70 31.56
N GLN A 9 -5.51 42.46 31.72
CA GLN A 9 -6.94 42.18 31.80
C GLN A 9 -7.42 42.74 33.13
N SER A 10 -8.45 43.59 33.09
CA SER A 10 -9.12 44.05 34.31
C SER A 10 -9.70 42.84 35.03
N GLU A 11 -9.25 42.58 36.25
CA GLU A 11 -9.83 41.54 37.10
C GLU A 11 -11.35 41.77 37.21
N PRO A 12 -12.18 40.76 36.93
CA PRO A 12 -13.62 40.90 36.99
C PRO A 12 -14.08 41.10 38.44
N SER A 13 -15.18 41.84 38.62
CA SER A 13 -15.75 42.11 39.94
C SER A 13 -16.01 40.82 40.72
N ALA A 14 -15.67 40.79 42.01
CA ALA A 14 -15.91 39.65 42.89
C ALA A 14 -17.39 39.20 42.80
N GLY A 15 -17.61 38.01 42.22
CA GLY A 15 -18.95 37.44 41.96
C GLY A 15 -19.33 37.30 40.48
N ALA A 16 -18.49 37.73 39.54
CA ALA A 16 -18.72 37.50 38.12
C ALA A 16 -18.54 36.01 37.76
N ILE A 17 -19.56 35.42 37.16
CA ILE A 17 -19.54 34.06 36.63
C ILE A 17 -18.80 34.10 35.28
N LEU A 18 -17.54 33.68 35.23
CA LEU A 18 -16.71 33.75 34.02
C LEU A 18 -16.85 32.49 33.15
N PRO A 19 -16.97 32.61 31.82
CA PRO A 19 -16.93 31.45 30.94
C PRO A 19 -15.63 30.66 31.12
N LEU A 20 -15.75 29.34 31.23
CA LEU A 20 -14.62 28.42 31.38
C LEU A 20 -14.32 27.71 30.06
N LEU A 21 -13.04 27.43 29.80
CA LEU A 21 -12.63 26.47 28.79
C LEU A 21 -12.52 25.09 29.45
N ILE A 22 -13.38 24.15 29.06
CA ILE A 22 -13.43 22.81 29.67
C ILE A 22 -12.86 21.80 28.68
N LEU A 23 -11.82 21.07 29.11
CA LEU A 23 -11.13 20.03 28.33
C LEU A 23 -11.56 18.65 28.85
N GLY A 24 -12.13 17.80 27.98
CA GLY A 24 -12.60 16.47 28.36
C GLY A 24 -12.39 15.41 27.27
N ASN A 25 -12.25 14.15 27.65
CA ASN A 25 -11.89 13.04 26.74
C ASN A 25 -12.99 11.97 26.59
N GLY A 26 -14.26 12.34 26.79
CA GLY A 26 -15.40 11.46 26.58
C GLY A 26 -16.60 12.24 26.06
N ALA A 27 -17.56 11.54 25.45
CA ALA A 27 -18.94 12.03 25.34
C ALA A 27 -19.38 12.62 26.70
N PRO A 28 -20.38 13.52 26.76
CA PRO A 28 -21.00 13.83 28.04
C PRO A 28 -21.53 12.51 28.60
N ASP A 29 -20.72 11.83 29.40
CA ASP A 29 -21.15 10.78 30.28
C ASP A 29 -22.30 11.43 31.04
N GLU A 30 -23.41 10.75 30.96
CA GLU A 30 -24.71 10.95 31.59
C GLU A 30 -24.60 11.30 33.10
N SER A 31 -23.40 11.21 33.68
CA SER A 31 -22.99 11.84 34.94
C SER A 31 -22.90 13.37 34.93
N ALA A 32 -22.95 14.05 33.77
CA ALA A 32 -23.01 15.49 33.67
C ALA A 32 -24.45 16.02 33.77
N SER A 33 -25.15 15.68 34.85
CA SER A 33 -26.27 16.51 35.33
C SER A 33 -25.85 17.96 35.61
N ASP A 34 -24.54 18.23 35.64
CA ASP A 34 -23.95 19.47 36.10
C ASP A 34 -23.31 20.32 34.98
N LEU A 35 -23.48 19.95 33.70
CA LEU A 35 -23.10 20.87 32.60
C LEU A 35 -23.97 22.14 32.58
N SER A 36 -25.17 22.08 33.18
CA SER A 36 -26.02 23.25 33.41
C SER A 36 -25.49 24.21 34.48
N ALA A 37 -24.50 23.78 35.28
CA ALA A 37 -23.84 24.63 36.27
C ALA A 37 -22.67 25.44 35.67
N ALA A 38 -22.29 25.16 34.43
CA ALA A 38 -21.25 25.93 33.79
C ALA A 38 -21.74 27.35 33.46
N PRO A 39 -20.90 28.36 33.72
CA PRO A 39 -21.10 29.73 33.27
C PRO A 39 -21.62 29.80 31.82
N ALA A 40 -22.66 30.62 31.58
CA ALA A 40 -23.14 30.88 30.22
C ALA A 40 -21.98 31.41 29.35
N GLY A 41 -21.76 30.76 28.19
CA GLY A 41 -20.63 31.06 27.30
C GLY A 41 -19.39 30.20 27.50
N SER A 42 -19.43 29.19 28.39
CA SER A 42 -18.36 28.18 28.50
C SER A 42 -18.24 27.37 27.21
N VAL A 43 -17.01 27.07 26.80
CA VAL A 43 -16.70 26.29 25.59
C VAL A 43 -16.22 24.90 26.00
N TYR A 44 -16.89 23.88 25.50
CA TYR A 44 -16.52 22.48 25.68
C TYR A 44 -15.68 22.03 24.50
N LEU A 45 -14.44 21.63 24.78
CA LEU A 45 -13.56 21.02 23.80
C LEU A 45 -13.36 19.55 24.19
N ASP A 46 -13.90 18.66 23.38
CA ASP A 46 -13.64 17.24 23.43
C ASP A 46 -13.06 16.74 22.09
N SER A 47 -12.84 15.44 21.94
CA SER A 47 -12.37 14.86 20.69
C SER A 47 -13.31 15.06 19.50
N THR A 48 -14.55 15.53 19.72
CA THR A 48 -15.55 15.83 18.68
C THR A 48 -15.62 17.32 18.33
N ASN A 49 -15.17 18.21 19.24
CA ASN A 49 -15.27 19.67 19.11
C ASN A 49 -13.91 20.40 19.09
N LEU A 50 -12.81 19.73 19.41
CA LEU A 50 -11.50 20.14 18.91
C LEU A 50 -11.52 20.01 17.39
N PRO A 51 -10.82 20.86 16.63
CA PRO A 51 -10.51 20.54 15.24
C PRO A 51 -9.75 19.21 15.29
N SER A 52 -10.47 18.12 15.07
CA SER A 52 -9.90 16.80 14.92
C SER A 52 -8.84 16.94 13.84
N ASN A 53 -7.79 16.15 13.92
CA ASN A 53 -6.85 16.01 12.82
C ASN A 53 -7.53 15.36 11.58
N ASP A 54 -8.83 15.57 11.33
CA ASP A 54 -9.57 15.21 10.11
C ASP A 54 -9.15 16.13 8.95
N LYS A 55 -7.85 16.13 8.69
CA LYS A 55 -7.21 16.75 7.54
C LYS A 55 -6.95 15.74 6.44
N ILE A 56 -7.42 14.50 6.59
CA ILE A 56 -7.22 13.46 5.58
C ILE A 56 -8.48 13.44 4.71
N PRO A 57 -8.40 13.87 3.44
CA PRO A 57 -9.58 13.93 2.57
C PRO A 57 -10.24 12.56 2.43
N ALA A 58 -11.56 12.56 2.22
CA ALA A 58 -12.28 11.35 1.80
C ALA A 58 -11.58 10.70 0.60
N LEU A 59 -11.66 9.37 0.50
CA LEU A 59 -10.98 8.55 -0.51
C LEU A 59 -9.45 8.50 -0.40
N SER A 60 -8.85 9.10 0.64
CA SER A 60 -7.43 8.89 0.93
C SER A 60 -7.18 7.43 1.30
N ILE A 61 -6.11 6.86 0.74
CA ILE A 61 -5.67 5.49 1.01
C ILE A 61 -4.39 5.56 1.85
N LEU A 62 -4.37 4.88 2.98
CA LEU A 62 -3.23 4.80 3.87
C LEU A 62 -2.84 3.35 4.15
N SER A 63 -1.54 3.13 4.35
CA SER A 63 -1.05 1.89 4.94
C SER A 63 -1.39 1.84 6.43
N TYR A 64 -1.81 0.69 6.90
CA TYR A 64 -2.28 0.47 8.25
C TYR A 64 -1.77 -0.87 8.80
N TYR A 65 -1.19 -0.84 9.99
CA TYR A 65 -0.52 -1.99 10.60
C TYR A 65 -1.37 -2.61 11.73
N ASP A 66 -2.64 -2.83 11.41
CA ASP A 66 -3.61 -3.53 12.26
C ASP A 66 -4.73 -4.09 11.35
N ASP A 67 -5.48 -5.07 11.82
CA ASP A 67 -6.57 -5.74 11.11
C ASP A 67 -7.92 -5.05 11.32
N THR A 68 -8.04 -4.21 12.35
CA THR A 68 -9.30 -3.50 12.65
C THR A 68 -9.17 -2.01 12.28
N PRO A 69 -9.76 -1.54 11.16
CA PRO A 69 -9.67 -0.14 10.78
C PRO A 69 -10.39 0.76 11.80
N PRO A 70 -9.95 2.02 11.98
CA PRO A 70 -10.67 2.99 12.79
C PRO A 70 -12.08 3.26 12.26
N ASN A 71 -12.96 3.79 13.12
CA ASN A 71 -14.30 4.19 12.68
C ASN A 71 -14.23 5.19 11.51
N GLY A 72 -15.06 4.99 10.49
CA GLY A 72 -15.04 5.79 9.26
C GLY A 72 -14.01 5.35 8.21
N TRP A 73 -13.23 4.30 8.50
CA TRP A 73 -12.26 3.72 7.56
C TRP A 73 -12.63 2.29 7.19
N PHE A 74 -12.28 1.89 5.97
CA PHE A 74 -12.54 0.55 5.45
C PHE A 74 -11.26 -0.10 4.96
N LEU A 75 -11.12 -1.40 5.17
CA LEU A 75 -10.11 -2.21 4.49
C LEU A 75 -10.37 -2.22 2.97
N LEU A 76 -9.31 -2.18 2.18
CA LEU A 76 -9.36 -2.39 0.74
C LEU A 76 -9.11 -3.87 0.41
N ASP A 77 -10.07 -4.71 0.76
CA ASP A 77 -10.01 -6.18 0.65
C ASP A 77 -11.05 -6.77 -0.31
N GLY A 78 -11.72 -5.92 -1.11
CA GLY A 78 -12.83 -6.32 -1.97
C GLY A 78 -14.21 -6.31 -1.28
N GLY A 79 -14.27 -5.92 0.00
CA GLY A 79 -15.48 -5.92 0.81
C GLY A 79 -16.59 -5.00 0.27
N ALA A 80 -17.83 -5.34 0.63
CA ALA A 80 -19.00 -4.50 0.36
C ALA A 80 -19.17 -3.42 1.43
N PHE A 81 -19.84 -2.32 1.08
CA PHE A 81 -20.20 -1.25 2.03
C PHE A 81 -21.65 -0.80 1.84
N GLU A 82 -22.23 -0.24 2.91
CA GLU A 82 -23.59 0.31 2.88
C GLU A 82 -23.62 1.68 2.19
N LYS A 83 -24.13 1.71 0.96
CA LYS A 83 -24.13 2.92 0.13
C LYS A 83 -24.89 4.09 0.75
N ASP A 84 -25.96 3.81 1.49
CA ASP A 84 -26.79 4.84 2.15
C ASP A 84 -26.06 5.50 3.33
N LYS A 85 -25.13 4.78 3.97
CA LYS A 85 -24.30 5.30 5.07
C LYS A 85 -23.06 6.03 4.57
N TYR A 86 -22.52 5.64 3.41
CA TYR A 86 -21.25 6.17 2.88
C TYR A 86 -21.43 6.73 1.47
N PRO A 87 -22.06 7.91 1.32
CA PRO A 87 -22.39 8.48 0.01
C PRO A 87 -21.15 8.85 -0.82
N VAL A 88 -20.04 9.24 -0.18
CA VAL A 88 -18.78 9.55 -0.88
C VAL A 88 -18.19 8.28 -1.51
N LEU A 89 -18.17 7.17 -0.78
CA LEU A 89 -17.78 5.88 -1.33
C LEU A 89 -18.76 5.42 -2.41
N ALA A 90 -20.07 5.60 -2.22
CA ALA A 90 -21.08 5.21 -3.20
C ALA A 90 -20.94 5.98 -4.53
N GLN A 91 -20.53 7.25 -4.48
CA GLN A 91 -20.24 8.04 -5.66
C GLN A 91 -19.00 7.50 -6.41
N LYS A 92 -17.96 7.09 -5.67
CA LYS A 92 -16.73 6.56 -6.26
C LYS A 92 -16.85 5.11 -6.74
N PHE A 93 -17.59 4.29 -6.00
CA PHE A 93 -17.77 2.86 -6.18
C PHE A 93 -19.27 2.52 -6.26
N PRO A 94 -19.91 2.72 -7.42
CA PRO A 94 -21.36 2.60 -7.56
C PRO A 94 -21.87 1.16 -7.41
N ASN A 95 -21.01 0.16 -7.53
CA ASN A 95 -21.33 -1.24 -7.29
C ASN A 95 -21.46 -1.58 -5.78
N GLY A 96 -21.07 -0.67 -4.88
CA GLY A 96 -21.10 -0.92 -3.43
C GLY A 96 -19.98 -1.83 -2.94
N SER A 97 -18.90 -1.99 -3.71
CA SER A 97 -17.73 -2.80 -3.33
C SER A 97 -16.44 -2.02 -3.49
N LEU A 98 -15.53 -2.21 -2.55
CA LEU A 98 -14.21 -1.61 -2.57
C LEU A 98 -13.26 -2.41 -3.47
N PRO A 99 -12.19 -1.79 -3.99
CA PRO A 99 -11.14 -2.52 -4.68
C PRO A 99 -10.34 -3.39 -3.68
N ASP A 100 -9.75 -4.48 -4.19
CA ASP A 100 -8.91 -5.38 -3.42
C ASP A 100 -7.42 -5.05 -3.64
N PHE A 101 -6.76 -4.60 -2.57
CA PHE A 101 -5.36 -4.21 -2.56
C PHE A 101 -4.45 -5.29 -1.96
N ARG A 102 -5.00 -6.44 -1.56
CA ARG A 102 -4.21 -7.53 -0.98
C ARG A 102 -3.23 -8.06 -2.03
N ASN A 103 -1.99 -8.30 -1.61
CA ASN A 103 -0.91 -8.74 -2.49
C ASN A 103 -0.65 -7.78 -3.66
N ARG A 104 -0.84 -6.47 -3.47
CA ARG A 104 -0.59 -5.45 -4.48
C ARG A 104 0.26 -4.32 -3.92
N VAL A 105 1.04 -3.70 -4.80
CA VAL A 105 1.77 -2.45 -4.53
C VAL A 105 1.10 -1.33 -5.31
N ALA A 106 0.75 -0.24 -4.63
CA ALA A 106 0.15 0.92 -5.28
C ALA A 106 1.17 1.63 -6.18
N ARG A 107 0.73 2.04 -7.37
CA ARG A 107 1.52 2.87 -8.31
C ARG A 107 0.68 4.06 -8.78
N GLY A 108 1.35 5.15 -9.13
CA GLY A 108 0.69 6.34 -9.67
C GLY A 108 -0.04 6.03 -10.97
N ALA A 109 -1.29 6.51 -11.09
CA ALA A 109 -2.05 6.44 -12.33
C ALA A 109 -1.43 7.34 -13.42
N GLY A 110 -1.56 6.94 -14.68
CA GLY A 110 -1.05 7.65 -15.84
C GLY A 110 -1.21 6.85 -17.12
N ASN A 111 -0.42 7.15 -18.15
CA ASN A 111 -0.56 6.51 -19.48
C ASN A 111 -0.36 4.99 -19.47
N LEU A 112 0.31 4.44 -18.46
CA LEU A 112 0.59 3.01 -18.35
C LEU A 112 -0.42 2.24 -17.49
N ILE A 113 -1.23 2.92 -16.68
CA ILE A 113 -2.25 2.30 -15.82
C ILE A 113 -3.28 3.36 -15.43
N SER A 114 -4.55 3.08 -15.68
CA SER A 114 -5.65 3.98 -15.33
C SER A 114 -5.95 3.93 -13.83
N LEU A 115 -6.59 4.96 -13.30
CA LEU A 115 -6.99 4.98 -11.88
C LEU A 115 -7.96 3.81 -11.60
N GLY A 116 -7.55 2.92 -10.69
CA GLY A 116 -8.35 1.75 -10.28
C GLY A 116 -8.19 0.52 -11.18
N GLU A 117 -7.36 0.59 -12.22
CA GLU A 117 -6.98 -0.58 -13.01
C GLU A 117 -6.01 -1.48 -12.22
N VAL A 118 -6.14 -2.79 -12.39
CA VAL A 118 -5.28 -3.79 -11.74
C VAL A 118 -4.28 -4.31 -12.78
N GLN A 119 -3.01 -4.34 -12.41
CA GLN A 119 -1.94 -4.98 -13.17
C GLN A 119 -1.37 -6.14 -12.37
N GLU A 120 -1.20 -7.28 -13.04
CA GLU A 120 -0.48 -8.43 -12.49
C GLU A 120 1.03 -8.27 -12.67
N ASP A 121 1.81 -9.15 -12.05
CA ASP A 121 3.25 -9.09 -12.15
C ASP A 121 3.73 -9.35 -13.58
N ALA A 122 4.69 -8.53 -14.00
CA ALA A 122 5.33 -8.66 -15.30
C ALA A 122 6.77 -8.17 -15.20
N ILE A 123 7.67 -8.88 -15.87
CA ILE A 123 9.03 -8.40 -16.12
C ILE A 123 9.09 -7.78 -17.51
N GLN A 124 9.99 -6.82 -17.71
CA GLN A 124 10.28 -6.33 -19.05
C GLN A 124 10.81 -7.47 -19.94
N ASN A 125 10.57 -7.34 -21.25
CA ASN A 125 11.08 -8.30 -22.20
C ASN A 125 12.61 -8.47 -22.08
N ILE A 126 13.08 -9.70 -22.00
CA ILE A 126 14.50 -10.03 -22.00
C ILE A 126 14.84 -10.57 -23.39
N THR A 127 15.55 -9.77 -24.17
CA THR A 127 15.96 -10.15 -25.53
C THR A 127 17.44 -10.47 -25.59
N GLY A 128 17.79 -11.52 -26.34
CA GLY A 128 19.16 -11.86 -26.71
C GLY A 128 19.16 -12.77 -27.93
N THR A 129 20.30 -12.88 -28.60
CA THR A 129 20.46 -13.84 -29.71
C THR A 129 21.79 -14.55 -29.53
N MET A 130 21.78 -15.87 -29.70
CA MET A 130 22.99 -16.67 -29.81
C MET A 130 23.01 -17.26 -31.21
N THR A 131 24.07 -16.98 -31.98
CA THR A 131 24.27 -17.53 -33.33
C THR A 131 25.63 -18.20 -33.39
N GLY A 132 25.75 -19.28 -34.18
CA GLY A 132 27.03 -19.99 -34.37
C GLY A 132 27.63 -20.58 -33.10
N ILE A 133 26.81 -21.07 -32.15
CA ILE A 133 27.32 -21.74 -30.96
C ILE A 133 28.01 -23.05 -31.40
N TYR A 134 29.34 -23.09 -31.32
CA TYR A 134 30.16 -24.28 -31.50
C TYR A 134 30.79 -24.62 -30.15
N CYS A 135 30.48 -25.77 -29.57
CA CYS A 135 30.96 -26.14 -28.24
C CYS A 135 31.57 -27.55 -28.26
N GLN A 136 32.73 -27.73 -27.61
CA GLN A 136 33.56 -28.95 -27.73
C GLN A 136 33.17 -30.01 -26.69
N LEU A 137 33.76 -31.21 -26.71
CA LEU A 137 33.57 -32.17 -25.62
C LEU A 137 33.99 -31.54 -24.27
N ASN A 138 33.17 -31.71 -23.22
CA ASN A 138 33.35 -31.19 -21.84
C ASN A 138 33.00 -29.72 -21.56
N ASN A 139 32.00 -29.13 -22.23
CA ASN A 139 31.55 -27.78 -21.86
C ASN A 139 30.87 -27.77 -20.48
N THR A 140 31.22 -26.79 -19.65
CA THR A 140 30.58 -26.54 -18.34
C THR A 140 29.81 -25.23 -18.37
N GLY A 141 28.55 -25.26 -17.94
CA GLY A 141 27.80 -24.05 -17.57
C GLY A 141 28.00 -23.73 -16.09
N THR A 142 28.01 -22.44 -15.74
CA THR A 142 28.03 -21.98 -14.35
C THR A 142 26.96 -20.90 -14.13
N GLY A 143 26.59 -20.68 -12.87
CA GLY A 143 25.56 -19.71 -12.50
C GLY A 143 24.21 -20.08 -13.09
N CYS A 144 23.60 -19.15 -13.82
CA CYS A 144 22.31 -19.37 -14.48
C CYS A 144 22.39 -20.27 -15.72
N PHE A 145 23.57 -20.66 -16.18
CA PHE A 145 23.72 -21.59 -17.29
C PHE A 145 24.14 -22.97 -16.79
N SER A 146 23.49 -24.02 -17.30
CA SER A 146 23.91 -25.39 -17.02
C SER A 146 23.72 -26.26 -18.25
N GLN A 147 24.55 -27.29 -18.37
CA GLN A 147 24.44 -28.26 -19.44
C GLN A 147 23.23 -29.18 -19.15
N ILE A 148 22.30 -29.31 -20.11
CA ILE A 148 21.26 -30.34 -20.03
C ILE A 148 21.85 -31.63 -20.58
N LYS A 149 21.93 -32.67 -19.75
CA LYS A 149 22.21 -34.03 -20.21
C LYS A 149 20.90 -34.71 -20.56
N SER A 150 20.70 -35.04 -21.83
CA SER A 150 19.59 -35.91 -22.23
C SER A 150 19.85 -37.33 -21.69
N GLY A 151 18.82 -37.98 -21.16
CA GLY A 151 18.88 -39.35 -20.62
C GLY A 151 19.17 -40.42 -21.67
N THR A 152 19.31 -40.05 -22.94
CA THR A 152 19.55 -40.98 -24.07
C THR A 152 20.68 -40.50 -24.99
N GLY A 153 21.70 -39.82 -24.43
CA GLY A 153 22.82 -39.31 -25.21
C GLY A 153 22.54 -37.95 -25.85
N TRP A 154 23.53 -37.43 -26.55
CA TRP A 154 23.52 -36.08 -27.12
C TRP A 154 22.39 -35.90 -28.16
N ILE A 155 21.86 -34.68 -28.28
CA ILE A 155 20.85 -34.36 -29.29
C ILE A 155 21.60 -34.13 -30.62
N ASP A 156 21.53 -35.11 -31.52
CA ASP A 156 21.97 -34.95 -32.90
C ASP A 156 21.08 -33.90 -33.59
N LEU A 157 21.63 -32.70 -33.80
CA LEU A 157 21.03 -31.72 -34.71
C LEU A 157 21.56 -32.01 -36.12
N PRO A 158 20.70 -32.28 -37.12
CA PRO A 158 21.15 -32.62 -38.45
C PRO A 158 21.78 -31.39 -39.10
N TYR A 159 23.10 -31.39 -39.33
CA TYR A 159 23.67 -30.51 -40.35
C TYR A 159 24.87 -31.07 -41.12
N GLY A 160 24.84 -30.76 -42.42
CA GLY A 160 25.90 -30.77 -43.43
C GLY A 160 27.22 -31.44 -43.08
N ASN A 161 27.39 -32.62 -43.67
CA ASN A 161 28.59 -33.45 -43.73
C ASN A 161 29.92 -32.66 -43.83
N ASN A 162 30.61 -32.43 -42.70
CA ASN A 162 32.06 -32.23 -42.65
C ASN A 162 32.65 -32.57 -41.26
N GLY A 163 32.61 -33.85 -40.88
CA GLY A 163 33.76 -34.53 -40.26
C GLY A 163 34.29 -34.11 -38.88
N ALA A 164 33.51 -33.48 -38.01
CA ALA A 164 33.82 -33.45 -36.58
C ALA A 164 32.52 -33.30 -35.77
N ASP A 165 32.07 -34.42 -35.19
CA ASP A 165 30.98 -34.44 -34.21
C ASP A 165 31.36 -33.56 -33.03
N THR A 166 30.72 -32.40 -32.91
CA THR A 166 30.61 -31.73 -31.63
C THR A 166 29.15 -31.69 -31.27
N ASP A 167 28.74 -32.76 -30.62
CA ASP A 167 27.56 -32.83 -29.76
C ASP A 167 27.46 -31.54 -28.94
N THR A 168 26.59 -30.64 -29.34
CA THR A 168 26.38 -29.39 -28.59
C THR A 168 25.25 -29.64 -27.60
N PRO A 169 25.54 -29.91 -26.31
CA PRO A 169 24.49 -30.11 -25.33
C PRO A 169 23.70 -28.80 -25.20
N PRO A 170 22.36 -28.82 -25.21
CA PRO A 170 21.61 -27.60 -24.99
C PRO A 170 21.93 -27.06 -23.58
N PHE A 171 22.17 -25.75 -23.49
CA PHE A 171 22.31 -25.07 -22.22
C PHE A 171 20.93 -24.67 -21.72
N LYS A 172 20.64 -24.94 -20.44
CA LYS A 172 19.50 -24.37 -19.73
C LYS A 172 19.90 -22.99 -19.22
N PHE A 173 19.02 -22.00 -19.37
CA PHE A 173 19.04 -20.80 -18.53
C PHE A 173 18.09 -20.99 -17.34
N ASP A 174 18.62 -20.85 -16.14
CA ASP A 174 17.90 -20.93 -14.88
C ASP A 174 18.39 -19.81 -13.96
N ALA A 175 17.62 -18.73 -13.87
CA ALA A 175 17.98 -17.57 -13.07
C ALA A 175 18.23 -17.92 -11.58
N SER A 176 17.65 -19.00 -11.04
CA SER A 176 17.86 -19.43 -9.65
C SER A 176 19.31 -19.69 -9.29
N GLY A 177 20.15 -20.03 -10.28
CA GLY A 177 21.58 -20.24 -10.09
C GLY A 177 22.39 -18.96 -9.84
N SER A 178 21.79 -17.77 -9.90
CA SER A 178 22.49 -16.49 -9.70
C SER A 178 21.65 -15.40 -9.02
N VAL A 179 20.33 -15.53 -8.98
CA VAL A 179 19.42 -14.58 -8.30
C VAL A 179 18.44 -15.31 -7.38
N GLN A 180 17.88 -14.58 -6.41
CA GLN A 180 16.78 -15.08 -5.57
C GLN A 180 15.56 -15.40 -6.45
N THR A 181 14.92 -16.55 -6.23
CA THR A 181 13.76 -17.00 -7.01
C THR A 181 12.56 -17.26 -6.12
N ALA A 182 11.37 -17.09 -6.71
CA ALA A 182 10.05 -17.33 -6.11
C ALA A 182 9.03 -17.54 -7.24
N ASP A 183 7.83 -18.02 -6.91
CA ASP A 183 6.74 -18.23 -7.89
C ASP A 183 6.15 -16.91 -8.43
N GLU A 184 6.38 -15.79 -7.75
CA GLU A 184 5.95 -14.43 -8.13
C GLU A 184 7.16 -13.49 -8.23
N THR A 185 7.13 -12.59 -9.21
CA THR A 185 8.13 -11.51 -9.30
C THR A 185 7.84 -10.43 -8.26
N ARG A 186 8.66 -10.34 -7.21
CA ARG A 186 8.45 -9.36 -6.14
C ARG A 186 9.72 -8.69 -5.64
N VAL A 187 9.55 -7.46 -5.19
CA VAL A 187 10.55 -6.76 -4.37
C VAL A 187 10.50 -7.28 -2.94
N LYS A 188 11.53 -6.98 -2.13
CA LYS A 188 11.41 -7.16 -0.68
C LYS A 188 10.33 -6.20 -0.16
N SER A 189 9.35 -6.73 0.57
CA SER A 189 8.20 -5.99 1.06
C SER A 189 7.86 -6.38 2.50
N VAL A 190 7.11 -5.51 3.18
CA VAL A 190 6.47 -5.77 4.48
C VAL A 190 4.96 -5.66 4.27
N GLY A 191 4.21 -6.65 4.79
CA GLY A 191 2.75 -6.67 4.70
C GLY A 191 2.11 -5.64 5.61
N VAL A 192 1.22 -4.82 5.04
CA VAL A 192 0.37 -3.86 5.76
C VAL A 192 -1.01 -3.90 5.10
N ASN A 193 -2.06 -3.60 5.86
CA ASN A 193 -3.37 -3.40 5.28
C ASN A 193 -3.42 -2.03 4.58
N PHE A 194 -4.27 -1.91 3.56
CA PHE A 194 -4.63 -0.62 2.99
C PHE A 194 -6.03 -0.26 3.46
N ILE A 195 -6.18 0.94 4.02
CA ILE A 195 -7.47 1.48 4.45
C ILE A 195 -7.85 2.71 3.66
N ILE A 196 -9.14 2.91 3.43
CA ILE A 196 -9.71 4.08 2.75
C ILE A 196 -10.61 4.88 3.68
N ASN A 197 -10.45 6.21 3.67
CA ASN A 197 -11.33 7.11 4.41
C ASN A 197 -12.69 7.25 3.72
N ALA A 198 -13.77 7.03 4.45
CA ALA A 198 -15.14 7.10 3.96
C ALA A 198 -15.86 8.45 4.22
N ALA A 199 -15.22 9.38 4.95
CA ALA A 199 -15.77 10.67 5.36
C ALA A 199 -14.98 11.87 4.78
#